data_AF-A0A349QAJ6-F1
#
_entry.id   AF-A0A349QAJ6-F1
#
_cell.length_a   1.000
_cell.length_b   1.000
_cell.length_c   1.000
_cell.angle_alpha   90.00
_cell.angle_beta   90.00
_cell.angle_gamma   90.00
#
_symmetry.space_group_name_H-M   'P 1'
#
loop_
_entity.id
_entity.type
_entity.pdbx_description
1 polymer ?
#
loop_
_entity_poly.entity_id
_entity_poly.type
_entity_poly.pdbx_seq_one_letter_code
_entity_poly.pdbx_strand_id
1 'polypeptide(L)'
;MIDDKGRKVKKAGPSMPVSVTGWDDVPEAGDRIDVVADEKFARELAEERKLKLAASQTESTSVSLNDLFDKISKGELKSVKLIIKADVQGSVEAVKQSLAKLGNEEVNIDIIHAAVGGIKESDVLLAETSNAIIIGFNVRPDNNAKQLAAQKKIDIRFYNIIYNAIEDIEKAVKGMLDPKFKEVVLGSAEVRELFKISGVGTIAGCHVIDGKVVRGAQARLIRNGKVEYTGEIASLRHGKDDVKEMAKNFDCGIMLSNFQDVKVDDVIEAFTMEKTNED
;
A
#
# COMPACT_ATOMS: atom_id res chain seq x y z
N MET A 1 37.62 26.70 -4.79
CA MET A 1 37.57 25.28 -5.22
C MET A 1 38.38 24.43 -4.27
N ILE A 2 37.97 23.18 -4.08
CA ILE A 2 38.65 22.19 -3.23
C ILE A 2 38.90 20.92 -4.06
N ASP A 3 40.09 20.33 -3.98
CA ASP A 3 40.44 19.08 -4.69
C ASP A 3 39.90 17.82 -3.97
N ASP A 4 40.08 16.65 -4.58
CA ASP A 4 39.72 15.33 -4.03
C ASP A 4 40.41 15.01 -2.69
N LYS A 5 41.51 15.71 -2.37
CA LYS A 5 42.29 15.55 -1.13
C LYS A 5 41.93 16.59 -0.08
N GLY A 6 40.88 17.38 -0.30
CA GLY A 6 40.42 18.40 0.64
C GLY A 6 41.28 19.67 0.68
N ARG A 7 42.19 19.88 -0.29
CA ARG A 7 43.06 21.06 -0.35
C ARG A 7 42.42 22.15 -1.19
N LYS A 8 42.56 23.40 -0.75
CA LYS A 8 42.10 24.57 -1.51
C LYS A 8 42.96 24.75 -2.76
N VAL A 9 42.33 24.81 -3.93
CA VAL A 9 42.99 25.01 -5.22
C VAL A 9 42.47 26.26 -5.92
N LYS A 10 43.38 26.97 -6.62
CA LYS A 10 43.08 28.18 -7.40
C LYS A 10 42.82 27.89 -8.88
N LYS A 11 43.30 26.76 -9.39
CA LYS A 11 43.16 26.33 -10.79
C LYS A 11 42.84 24.84 -10.81
N ALA A 12 41.95 24.42 -11.70
CA ALA A 12 41.62 23.03 -11.97
C ALA A 12 42.01 22.73 -13.43
N GLY A 13 42.83 21.70 -13.65
CA GLY A 13 43.21 21.24 -14.99
C GLY A 13 42.24 20.18 -15.53
N PRO A 14 42.43 19.73 -16.78
CA PRO A 14 41.69 18.60 -17.32
C PRO A 14 41.84 17.35 -16.43
N SER A 15 40.76 16.57 -16.31
CA SER A 15 40.71 15.33 -15.50
C SER A 15 40.93 15.48 -14.00
N MET A 16 40.82 16.70 -13.46
CA MET A 16 40.92 16.97 -12.02
C MET A 16 39.54 17.28 -11.43
N PRO A 17 38.96 16.40 -10.60
CA PRO A 17 37.70 16.70 -9.93
C PRO A 17 37.90 17.79 -8.89
N VAL A 18 36.98 18.76 -8.84
CA VAL A 18 36.99 19.83 -7.86
C VAL A 18 35.59 20.13 -7.35
N SER A 19 35.47 20.41 -6.06
CA SER A 19 34.27 20.98 -5.48
C SER A 19 34.27 22.50 -5.69
N VAL A 20 33.25 22.97 -6.40
CA VAL A 20 32.98 24.40 -6.65
C VAL A 20 31.84 24.83 -5.73
N THR A 21 32.06 25.92 -5.00
CA THR A 21 31.10 26.49 -4.04
C THR A 21 30.73 27.90 -4.47
N GLY A 22 29.51 28.34 -4.15
CA GLY A 22 29.02 29.69 -4.50
C GLY A 22 28.00 29.70 -5.65
N TRP A 23 27.30 28.59 -5.87
CA TRP A 23 26.17 28.53 -6.79
C TRP A 23 24.94 29.18 -6.16
N ASP A 24 24.11 29.83 -6.97
CA ASP A 24 22.82 30.37 -6.53
C ASP A 24 21.82 29.23 -6.25
N ASP A 25 21.80 28.21 -7.11
CA ASP A 25 21.00 26.99 -7.01
C ASP A 25 21.89 25.74 -7.15
N VAL A 26 21.42 24.59 -6.66
CA VAL A 26 22.16 23.31 -6.74
C VAL A 26 22.01 22.73 -8.16
N PRO A 27 23.11 22.54 -8.91
CA PRO A 27 23.04 21.94 -10.25
C PRO A 27 22.67 20.45 -10.20
N GLU A 28 22.08 19.92 -11.27
CA GLU A 28 21.72 18.51 -11.36
C GLU A 28 22.96 17.63 -11.66
N ALA A 29 22.90 16.38 -11.23
CA ALA A 29 23.99 15.44 -11.47
C ALA A 29 24.08 15.12 -12.98
N GLY A 30 25.24 15.39 -13.58
CA GLY A 30 25.46 15.20 -15.02
C GLY A 30 25.28 16.46 -15.86
N ASP A 31 24.90 17.59 -15.25
CA ASP A 31 24.83 18.87 -15.95
C ASP A 31 26.18 19.30 -16.53
N ARG A 32 26.10 19.91 -17.71
CA ARG A 32 27.26 20.57 -18.33
C ARG A 32 27.43 21.95 -17.74
N ILE A 33 28.63 22.21 -17.23
CA ILE A 33 29.03 23.52 -16.70
C ILE A 33 29.83 24.25 -17.78
N ASP A 34 29.33 25.40 -18.21
CA ASP A 34 29.98 26.28 -19.15
C ASP A 34 30.50 27.54 -18.44
N VAL A 35 31.70 27.99 -18.80
CA VAL A 35 32.24 29.27 -18.31
C VAL A 35 31.81 30.38 -19.26
N VAL A 36 31.23 31.44 -18.71
CA VAL A 36 30.81 32.63 -19.47
C VAL A 36 31.62 33.85 -19.05
N ALA A 37 31.74 34.82 -19.96
CA ALA A 37 32.61 35.98 -19.77
C ALA A 37 32.04 37.06 -18.84
N ASP A 38 30.71 37.12 -18.70
CA ASP A 38 30.00 38.15 -17.92
C ASP A 38 28.89 37.52 -17.06
N GLU A 39 28.79 37.98 -15.81
CA GLU A 39 27.78 37.54 -14.84
C GLU A 39 26.37 37.91 -15.29
N LYS A 40 26.19 39.09 -15.89
CA LYS A 40 24.86 39.54 -16.34
C LYS A 40 24.31 38.61 -17.43
N PHE A 41 25.17 38.26 -18.38
CA PHE A 41 24.84 37.29 -19.43
C PHE A 41 24.57 35.89 -18.87
N ALA A 42 25.35 35.45 -17.87
CA ALA A 42 25.12 34.18 -17.17
C ALA A 42 23.71 34.11 -16.58
N ARG A 43 23.29 35.19 -15.91
CA ARG A 43 22.00 35.28 -15.23
C ARG A 43 20.84 35.29 -16.22
N GLU A 44 20.94 36.07 -17.30
CA GLU A 44 19.92 36.09 -18.37
C GLU A 44 19.77 34.71 -19.02
N LEU A 45 20.88 34.03 -19.31
CA LEU A 45 20.87 32.68 -19.89
C LEU A 45 20.29 31.62 -18.94
N ALA A 46 20.59 31.71 -17.64
CA ALA A 46 20.05 30.82 -16.62
C ALA A 46 18.53 30.97 -16.47
N GLU A 47 18.02 32.21 -16.42
CA GLU A 47 16.59 32.50 -16.38
C GLU A 47 15.86 32.02 -17.63
N GLU A 48 16.42 32.23 -18.82
CA GLU A 48 15.85 31.73 -20.07
C GLU A 48 15.74 30.19 -20.07
N ARG A 49 16.79 29.48 -19.60
CA ARG A 49 16.77 28.02 -19.48
C ARG A 49 15.72 27.55 -18.47
N LYS A 50 15.62 28.22 -17.32
CA LYS A 50 14.62 27.92 -16.28
C LYS A 50 13.20 28.07 -16.78
N LEU A 51 12.91 29.13 -17.54
CA LEU A 51 11.61 29.35 -18.17
C LEU A 51 11.28 28.28 -19.21
N LYS A 52 12.27 27.86 -20.04
CA LYS A 52 12.08 26.77 -21.01
C LYS A 52 11.81 25.42 -20.33
N LEU A 53 12.51 25.11 -19.25
CA LEU A 53 12.28 23.91 -18.43
C LEU A 53 10.90 23.92 -17.77
N ALA A 54 10.46 25.06 -17.24
CA ALA A 54 9.12 25.20 -16.67
C ALA A 54 8.04 25.03 -17.74
N ALA A 55 8.23 25.61 -18.93
CA ALA A 55 7.30 25.47 -20.05
C ALA A 55 7.18 24.01 -20.52
N SER A 56 8.30 23.28 -20.64
CA SER A 56 8.27 21.87 -21.05
C SER A 56 7.65 20.94 -19.99
N GLN A 57 7.79 21.25 -18.70
CA GLN A 57 7.08 20.52 -17.65
C GLN A 57 5.57 20.77 -17.70
N THR A 58 5.13 21.97 -18.08
CA THR A 58 3.71 22.34 -18.15
C THR A 58 2.97 21.62 -19.30
N GLU A 59 3.65 21.34 -20.43
CA GLU A 59 3.09 20.59 -21.55
C GLU A 59 2.78 19.11 -21.21
N SER A 60 3.38 18.56 -20.15
CA SER A 60 3.14 17.17 -19.69
C SER A 60 1.96 17.01 -18.74
N THR A 61 1.25 18.09 -18.41
CA THR A 61 0.11 18.11 -17.46
C THR A 61 -1.23 18.41 -18.11
N SER A 62 -1.44 18.02 -19.37
CA SER A 62 -2.81 17.81 -19.86
C SER A 62 -3.33 16.48 -19.29
N VAL A 63 -3.66 16.49 -18.00
CA VAL A 63 -4.46 15.39 -17.41
C VAL A 63 -5.75 15.35 -18.21
N SER A 64 -5.92 14.35 -19.06
CA SER A 64 -7.12 14.23 -19.87
C SER A 64 -8.29 13.94 -18.93
N LEU A 65 -9.51 14.36 -19.32
CA LEU A 65 -10.72 13.99 -18.57
C LEU A 65 -10.86 12.46 -18.42
N ASN A 66 -10.27 11.68 -19.33
CA ASN A 66 -10.23 10.23 -19.26
C ASN A 66 -9.29 9.73 -18.14
N ASP A 67 -8.12 10.35 -17.94
CA ASP A 67 -7.21 10.02 -16.83
C ASP A 67 -7.81 10.38 -15.46
N LEU A 68 -8.62 11.45 -15.40
CA LEU A 68 -9.41 11.77 -14.21
C LEU A 68 -10.51 10.73 -13.96
N PHE A 69 -11.21 10.28 -15.01
CA PHE A 69 -12.20 9.23 -14.89
C PHE A 69 -11.58 7.89 -14.47
N ASP A 70 -10.42 7.52 -14.99
CA ASP A 70 -9.72 6.30 -14.59
C ASP A 70 -9.23 6.34 -13.13
N LYS A 71 -8.77 7.51 -12.66
CA LYS A 71 -8.42 7.72 -11.25
C LYS A 71 -9.63 7.67 -10.32
N ILE A 72 -10.80 8.15 -10.77
CA ILE A 72 -12.05 8.09 -10.00
C ILE A 72 -12.65 6.67 -10.03
N SER A 73 -12.50 5.95 -11.14
CA SER A 73 -13.09 4.62 -11.36
C SER A 73 -12.37 3.50 -10.60
N LYS A 74 -11.08 3.66 -10.28
CA LYS A 74 -10.29 2.68 -9.52
C LYS A 74 -10.54 2.67 -8.01
N GLY A 75 -11.54 3.42 -7.54
CA GLY A 75 -11.76 3.60 -6.10
C GLY A 75 -10.66 4.44 -5.46
N GLU A 76 -10.83 4.82 -4.18
CA GLU A 76 -9.79 5.50 -3.42
C GLU A 76 -8.56 4.59 -3.25
N LEU A 77 -7.64 4.63 -4.21
CA LEU A 77 -6.31 4.05 -4.02
C LEU A 77 -5.71 4.67 -2.78
N LYS A 78 -5.44 3.83 -1.77
CA LYS A 78 -4.75 4.26 -0.56
C LYS A 78 -3.39 4.82 -1.01
N SER A 79 -3.08 6.07 -0.65
CA SER A 79 -1.83 6.71 -1.06
C SER A 79 -0.97 7.04 0.14
N VAL A 80 0.31 6.66 0.06
CA VAL A 80 1.33 7.05 1.03
C VAL A 80 2.12 8.19 0.42
N LYS A 81 1.97 9.38 0.99
CA LYS A 81 2.63 10.59 0.52
C LYS A 81 3.96 10.78 1.23
N LEU A 82 5.01 11.04 0.48
CA LEU A 82 6.38 11.16 0.99
C LEU A 82 7.03 12.48 0.56
N ILE A 83 7.78 13.07 1.49
CA ILE A 83 8.74 14.14 1.24
C ILE A 83 10.14 13.61 1.52
N ILE A 84 11.06 13.72 0.57
CA ILE A 84 12.41 13.17 0.68
C ILE A 84 13.43 14.32 0.76
N LYS A 85 14.29 14.29 1.77
CA LYS A 85 15.45 15.17 1.88
C LYS A 85 16.71 14.34 2.00
N ALA A 86 17.76 14.68 1.25
CA ALA A 86 19.06 14.00 1.37
C ALA A 86 20.24 14.98 1.36
N ASP A 87 21.40 14.50 1.77
CA ASP A 87 22.64 15.28 1.85
C ASP A 87 23.22 15.61 0.46
N VAL A 88 23.05 14.70 -0.50
CA VAL A 88 23.53 14.85 -1.88
C VAL A 88 22.46 14.47 -2.90
N GLN A 89 22.55 15.07 -4.10
CA GLN A 89 21.58 14.86 -5.18
C GLN A 89 21.42 13.39 -5.59
N GLY A 90 22.53 12.66 -5.74
CA GLY A 90 22.49 11.25 -6.12
C GLY A 90 21.73 10.37 -5.12
N SER A 91 21.75 10.74 -3.83
CA SER A 91 20.98 10.05 -2.81
C SER A 91 19.49 10.37 -2.88
N VAL A 92 19.11 11.61 -3.21
CA VAL A 92 17.70 11.98 -3.45
C VAL A 92 17.12 11.12 -4.57
N GLU A 93 17.82 11.01 -5.69
CA GLU A 93 17.35 10.24 -6.85
C GLU A 93 17.29 8.75 -6.57
N ALA A 94 18.33 8.18 -5.94
CA ALA A 94 18.36 6.76 -5.58
C ALA A 94 17.21 6.40 -4.63
N VAL A 95 17.00 7.20 -3.57
CA VAL A 95 15.91 6.98 -2.61
C VAL A 95 14.55 7.15 -3.28
N LYS A 96 14.37 8.21 -4.08
CA LYS A 96 13.13 8.45 -4.83
C LYS A 96 12.78 7.26 -5.73
N GLN A 97 13.74 6.78 -6.52
CA GLN A 97 13.51 5.67 -7.45
C GLN A 97 13.22 4.36 -6.72
N SER A 98 13.94 4.07 -5.63
CA SER A 98 13.71 2.87 -4.84
C SER A 98 12.36 2.86 -4.14
N LEU A 99 11.96 3.97 -3.52
CA LEU A 99 10.68 4.05 -2.82
C LEU A 99 9.49 4.07 -3.78
N ALA A 100 9.61 4.72 -4.95
CA ALA A 100 8.54 4.71 -5.95
C ALA A 100 8.21 3.31 -6.48
N LYS A 101 9.18 2.38 -6.48
CA LYS A 101 8.99 0.98 -6.91
C LYS A 101 8.22 0.12 -5.91
N LEU A 102 8.01 0.59 -4.68
CA LEU A 102 7.28 -0.15 -3.65
C LEU A 102 5.75 0.02 -3.76
N GLY A 103 5.27 0.90 -4.65
CA GLY A 103 3.85 1.02 -4.94
C GLY A 103 3.30 -0.19 -5.68
N ASN A 104 2.04 -0.52 -5.44
CA ASN A 104 1.32 -1.60 -6.12
C ASN A 104 -0.11 -1.15 -6.52
N GLU A 105 -0.93 -2.07 -7.01
CA GLU A 105 -2.30 -1.76 -7.46
C GLU A 105 -3.26 -1.37 -6.31
N GLU A 106 -2.91 -1.66 -5.05
CA GLU A 106 -3.75 -1.37 -3.88
C GLU A 106 -3.28 -0.12 -3.11
N VAL A 107 -1.97 0.15 -3.10
CA VAL A 107 -1.33 1.27 -2.40
C VAL A 107 -0.36 1.99 -3.34
N ASN A 108 -0.63 3.27 -3.59
CA ASN A 108 0.24 4.14 -4.37
C ASN A 108 1.24 4.89 -3.48
N ILE A 109 2.50 4.96 -3.90
CA ILE A 109 3.51 5.80 -3.23
C ILE A 109 3.67 7.09 -4.03
N ASP A 110 3.30 8.20 -3.41
CA ASP A 110 3.32 9.52 -4.03
C ASP A 110 4.42 10.40 -3.42
N ILE A 111 5.42 10.75 -4.24
CA ILE A 111 6.56 11.56 -3.80
C ILE A 111 6.29 13.01 -4.18
N ILE A 112 5.78 13.78 -3.22
CA ILE A 112 5.32 15.17 -3.43
C ILE A 112 6.50 16.12 -3.60
N HIS A 113 7.58 15.87 -2.86
CA HIS A 113 8.75 16.73 -2.90
C HIS A 113 10.02 15.93 -2.59
N ALA A 114 11.08 16.16 -3.36
CA ALA A 114 12.38 15.53 -3.17
C ALA A 114 13.47 16.58 -3.43
N ALA A 115 14.32 16.86 -2.44
CA ALA A 115 15.34 17.91 -2.55
C ALA A 115 16.57 17.67 -1.69
N VAL A 116 17.67 18.34 -2.03
CA VAL A 116 18.93 18.29 -1.27
C VAL A 116 18.88 19.27 -0.09
N GLY A 117 19.49 18.87 1.02
CA GLY A 117 19.69 19.68 2.21
C GLY A 117 18.92 19.18 3.44
N GLY A 118 19.15 19.87 4.57
CA GLY A 118 18.45 19.60 5.83
C GLY A 118 16.94 19.87 5.73
N ILE A 119 16.19 19.29 6.67
CA ILE A 119 14.73 19.45 6.76
C ILE A 119 14.41 20.78 7.44
N LYS A 120 13.58 21.61 6.78
CA LYS A 120 13.19 22.95 7.23
C LYS A 120 11.73 23.01 7.65
N GLU A 121 11.33 24.11 8.29
CA GLU A 121 9.93 24.37 8.65
C GLU A 121 8.97 24.30 7.46
N SER A 122 9.40 24.77 6.28
CA SER A 122 8.60 24.71 5.05
C SER A 122 8.25 23.29 4.64
N ASP A 123 9.16 22.33 4.87
CA ASP A 123 8.93 20.92 4.55
C ASP A 123 7.92 20.30 5.51
N VAL A 124 7.98 20.69 6.79
CA VAL A 124 7.02 20.27 7.82
C VAL A 124 5.62 20.83 7.54
N LEU A 125 5.52 22.08 7.09
CA LEU A 125 4.24 22.68 6.70
C LEU A 125 3.64 22.01 5.45
N LEU A 126 4.48 21.68 4.46
CA LEU A 126 4.06 20.93 3.29
C LEU A 126 3.58 19.53 3.69
N ALA A 127 4.29 18.86 4.60
CA ALA A 127 3.92 17.56 5.12
C ALA A 127 2.56 17.58 5.83
N GLU A 128 2.29 18.59 6.66
CA GLU A 128 1.00 18.76 7.32
C GLU A 128 -0.13 18.95 6.31
N THR A 129 0.05 19.88 5.36
CA THR A 129 -1.01 20.22 4.39
C THR A 129 -1.34 19.03 3.48
N SER A 130 -0.33 18.23 3.14
CA SER A 130 -0.48 17.08 2.24
C SER A 130 -0.72 15.75 2.96
N ASN A 131 -0.62 15.72 4.30
CA ASN A 131 -0.60 14.51 5.12
C ASN A 131 0.50 13.52 4.70
N ALA A 132 1.72 14.04 4.51
CA ALA A 132 2.89 13.29 4.07
C ALA A 132 3.88 12.98 5.21
N ILE A 133 4.64 11.90 5.04
CA ILE A 133 5.74 11.51 5.93
C ILE A 133 7.05 12.10 5.37
N ILE A 134 7.92 12.60 6.25
CA ILE A 134 9.22 13.14 5.84
C ILE A 134 10.31 12.08 6.04
N ILE A 135 11.08 11.83 4.98
CA ILE A 135 12.22 10.91 4.94
C ILE A 135 13.50 11.73 4.81
N GLY A 136 14.33 11.72 5.86
CA GLY A 136 15.65 12.33 5.86
C GLY A 136 16.75 11.29 5.66
N PHE A 137 17.44 11.33 4.52
CA PHE A 137 18.58 10.47 4.23
C PHE A 137 19.91 11.21 4.50
N ASN A 138 20.67 10.76 5.50
CA ASN A 138 21.91 11.43 5.98
C ASN A 138 21.72 12.90 6.40
N VAL A 139 20.49 13.36 6.59
CA VAL A 139 20.18 14.73 6.99
C VAL A 139 19.37 14.77 8.28
N ARG A 140 19.43 15.92 8.96
CA ARG A 140 18.68 16.20 10.18
C ARG A 140 17.86 17.47 10.02
N PRO A 141 16.75 17.62 10.77
CA PRO A 141 15.98 18.85 10.78
C PRO A 141 16.72 19.91 11.59
N ASP A 142 16.47 21.17 11.25
CA ASP A 142 16.83 22.26 12.15
C ASP A 142 15.95 22.25 13.42
N ASN A 143 16.34 23.04 14.43
CA ASN A 143 15.66 23.05 15.72
C ASN A 143 14.19 23.47 15.61
N ASN A 144 13.88 24.41 14.72
CA ASN A 144 12.52 24.90 14.57
C ASN A 144 11.63 23.87 13.87
N ALA A 145 12.11 23.27 12.79
CA ALA A 145 11.46 22.18 12.07
C ALA A 145 11.19 21.00 13.01
N LYS A 146 12.14 20.65 13.90
CA LYS A 146 11.95 19.60 14.90
C LYS A 146 10.83 19.92 15.89
N GLN A 147 10.78 21.15 16.40
CA GLN A 147 9.72 21.59 17.33
C GLN A 147 8.35 21.62 16.64
N LEU A 148 8.29 22.17 15.42
CA LEU A 148 7.08 22.26 14.64
C LEU A 148 6.54 20.87 14.29
N ALA A 149 7.41 19.93 13.90
CA ALA A 149 7.02 18.56 13.61
C ALA A 149 6.43 17.85 14.83
N ALA A 150 7.00 18.05 16.03
CA ALA A 150 6.46 17.52 17.27
C ALA A 150 5.10 18.12 17.62
N GLN A 151 4.93 19.43 17.43
CA GLN A 151 3.66 20.12 17.69
C GLN A 151 2.55 19.65 16.74
N LYS A 152 2.88 19.51 15.45
CA LYS A 152 1.95 19.11 14.38
C LYS A 152 1.83 17.60 14.21
N LYS A 153 2.57 16.82 15.01
CA LYS A 153 2.61 15.35 14.98
C LYS A 153 2.98 14.79 13.59
N ILE A 154 3.90 15.46 12.91
CA ILE A 154 4.43 15.00 11.62
C ILE A 154 5.49 13.93 11.87
N ASP A 155 5.35 12.77 11.21
CA ASP A 155 6.35 11.70 11.27
C ASP A 155 7.57 12.08 10.41
N ILE A 156 8.73 12.10 11.05
CA ILE A 156 10.02 12.33 10.40
C ILE A 156 10.91 11.14 10.70
N ARG A 157 11.29 10.42 9.66
CA ARG A 157 12.18 9.26 9.76
C ARG A 157 13.54 9.55 9.19
N PHE A 158 14.57 9.08 9.88
CA PHE A 158 15.96 9.30 9.52
C PHE A 158 16.62 7.99 9.13
N TYR A 159 17.28 7.99 7.98
CA TYR A 159 18.00 6.83 7.48
C TYR A 159 19.39 7.24 7.03
N ASN A 160 20.32 6.32 7.17
CA ASN A 160 21.66 6.36 6.60
C ASN A 160 21.90 5.20 5.63
N ILE A 161 21.00 4.21 5.62
CA ILE A 161 21.03 3.02 4.78
C ILE A 161 19.68 2.93 4.07
N ILE A 162 19.72 2.86 2.72
CA ILE A 162 18.51 2.92 1.90
C ILE A 162 17.58 1.71 2.10
N TYR A 163 18.15 0.53 2.38
CA TYR A 163 17.38 -0.68 2.63
C TYR A 163 16.48 -0.57 3.87
N ASN A 164 16.94 0.12 4.92
CA ASN A 164 16.12 0.33 6.12
C ASN A 164 14.93 1.24 5.82
N ALA A 165 15.12 2.25 4.96
CA ALA A 165 14.03 3.11 4.51
C ALA A 165 13.00 2.35 3.69
N ILE A 166 13.46 1.45 2.80
CA ILE A 166 12.61 0.58 2.01
C ILE A 166 11.77 -0.33 2.91
N GLU A 167 12.41 -1.01 3.86
CA GLU A 167 11.74 -1.97 4.75
C GLU A 167 10.67 -1.29 5.63
N ASP A 168 10.95 -0.12 6.18
CA ASP A 168 10.00 0.62 7.01
C ASP A 168 8.79 1.11 6.20
N ILE A 169 9.02 1.59 4.97
CA ILE A 169 7.93 2.00 4.08
C ILE A 169 7.12 0.78 3.63
N GLU A 170 7.77 -0.34 3.32
CA GLU A 170 7.08 -1.59 2.97
C GLU A 170 6.19 -2.08 4.12
N LYS A 171 6.66 -2.02 5.37
CA LYS A 171 5.85 -2.34 6.55
C LYS A 171 4.65 -1.41 6.70
N ALA A 172 4.83 -0.11 6.46
CA ALA A 172 3.74 0.86 6.50
C ALA A 172 2.69 0.54 5.41
N VAL A 173 3.14 0.22 4.19
CA VAL A 173 2.27 -0.20 3.08
C VAL A 173 1.50 -1.47 3.45
N LYS A 174 2.19 -2.51 3.95
CA LYS A 174 1.55 -3.77 4.39
C LYS A 174 0.51 -3.55 5.49
N GLY A 175 0.78 -2.64 6.43
CA GLY A 175 -0.16 -2.27 7.49
C GLY A 175 -1.43 -1.57 6.99
N MET A 176 -1.41 -1.01 5.78
CA MET A 176 -2.56 -0.37 5.15
C MET A 176 -3.39 -1.32 4.27
N LEU A 177 -2.87 -2.51 3.95
CA LEU A 177 -3.58 -3.52 3.16
C LEU A 177 -4.68 -4.16 3.99
N ASP A 178 -5.84 -4.37 3.36
CA ASP A 178 -6.94 -5.06 4.01
C ASP A 178 -6.63 -6.57 4.10
N PRO A 179 -7.07 -7.27 5.17
CA PRO A 179 -6.82 -8.70 5.29
C PRO A 179 -7.44 -9.47 4.13
N LYS A 180 -6.65 -10.30 3.44
CA LYS A 180 -7.19 -11.26 2.48
C LYS A 180 -7.77 -12.46 3.22
N PHE A 181 -9.00 -12.82 2.91
CA PHE A 181 -9.64 -14.02 3.43
C PHE A 181 -9.62 -15.11 2.38
N LYS A 182 -9.21 -16.32 2.77
CA LYS A 182 -9.27 -17.51 1.92
C LYS A 182 -10.35 -18.43 2.44
N GLU A 183 -11.12 -18.97 1.50
CA GLU A 183 -12.10 -19.99 1.80
C GLU A 183 -11.41 -21.32 2.13
N VAL A 184 -11.78 -21.91 3.26
CA VAL A 184 -11.33 -23.24 3.68
C VAL A 184 -12.56 -24.11 3.89
N VAL A 185 -12.68 -25.16 3.07
CA VAL A 185 -13.75 -26.16 3.22
C VAL A 185 -13.49 -26.97 4.49
N LEU A 186 -14.48 -27.03 5.36
CA LEU A 186 -14.44 -27.76 6.63
C LEU A 186 -14.92 -29.20 6.48
N GLY A 187 -15.92 -29.42 5.63
CA GLY A 187 -16.52 -30.73 5.41
C GLY A 187 -17.84 -30.64 4.66
N SER A 188 -18.39 -31.80 4.32
CA SER A 188 -19.62 -31.91 3.52
C SER A 188 -20.56 -32.93 4.13
N ALA A 189 -21.86 -32.68 4.02
CA ALA A 189 -22.91 -33.57 4.47
C ALA A 189 -23.98 -33.75 3.40
N GLU A 190 -24.42 -34.98 3.19
CA GLU A 190 -25.44 -35.35 2.21
C GLU A 190 -26.81 -35.41 2.89
N VAL A 191 -27.81 -34.78 2.29
CA VAL A 191 -29.18 -34.75 2.81
C VAL A 191 -29.88 -36.07 2.47
N ARG A 192 -30.31 -36.79 3.50
CA ARG A 192 -31.01 -38.08 3.37
C ARG A 192 -32.50 -37.99 3.67
N GLU A 193 -32.89 -37.07 4.53
CA GLU A 193 -34.28 -36.90 4.94
C GLU A 193 -34.59 -35.44 5.26
N LEU A 194 -35.86 -35.05 5.19
CA LEU A 194 -36.32 -33.69 5.50
C LEU A 194 -37.38 -33.73 6.59
N PHE A 195 -37.15 -32.96 7.65
CA PHE A 195 -38.09 -32.78 8.74
C PHE A 195 -38.68 -31.36 8.68
N LYS A 196 -40.00 -31.26 8.53
CA LYS A 196 -40.69 -29.97 8.60
C LYS A 196 -41.27 -29.78 9.99
N ILE A 197 -40.79 -28.77 10.71
CA ILE A 197 -41.26 -28.44 12.05
C ILE A 197 -41.98 -27.09 12.00
N SER A 198 -43.26 -27.09 12.35
CA SER A 198 -44.08 -25.87 12.43
C SER A 198 -43.43 -24.84 13.34
N GLY A 199 -43.21 -23.62 12.83
CA GLY A 199 -42.59 -22.51 13.56
C GLY A 199 -41.06 -22.48 13.56
N VAL A 200 -40.38 -23.56 13.16
CA VAL A 200 -38.91 -23.63 13.08
C VAL A 200 -38.43 -23.65 11.62
N GLY A 201 -39.12 -24.37 10.74
CA GLY A 201 -38.77 -24.49 9.32
C GLY A 201 -38.37 -25.92 8.92
N THR A 202 -37.62 -26.03 7.82
CA THR A 202 -37.10 -27.31 7.30
C THR A 202 -35.76 -27.62 7.94
N ILE A 203 -35.65 -28.78 8.58
CA ILE A 203 -34.39 -29.36 9.06
C ILE A 203 -34.01 -30.51 8.12
N ALA A 204 -32.83 -30.45 7.55
CA ALA A 204 -32.27 -31.49 6.73
C ALA A 204 -31.58 -32.54 7.62
N GLY A 205 -32.11 -33.77 7.63
CA GLY A 205 -31.42 -34.93 8.18
C GLY A 205 -30.28 -35.33 7.23
N CYS A 206 -29.06 -35.12 7.68
CA CYS A 206 -27.86 -35.24 6.87
C CYS A 206 -26.89 -36.27 7.43
N HIS A 207 -26.09 -36.87 6.56
CA HIS A 207 -24.95 -37.71 6.92
C HIS A 207 -23.66 -37.01 6.52
N VAL A 208 -22.72 -36.84 7.46
CA VAL A 208 -21.44 -36.18 7.17
C VAL A 208 -20.55 -37.12 6.36
N ILE A 209 -20.32 -36.79 5.08
CA ILE A 209 -19.55 -37.60 4.14
C ILE A 209 -18.06 -37.25 4.16
N ASP A 210 -17.71 -36.01 4.52
CA ASP A 210 -16.31 -35.58 4.59
C ASP A 210 -16.07 -34.49 5.63
N GLY A 211 -14.85 -34.46 6.18
CA GLY A 211 -14.42 -33.46 7.15
C GLY A 211 -15.31 -33.35 8.38
N LYS A 212 -15.71 -32.12 8.72
CA LYS A 212 -16.65 -31.83 9.80
C LYS A 212 -17.58 -30.67 9.45
N VAL A 213 -18.78 -30.72 10.01
CA VAL A 213 -19.77 -29.64 9.92
C VAL A 213 -19.78 -28.89 11.24
N VAL A 214 -19.68 -27.57 11.20
CA VAL A 214 -19.63 -26.71 12.41
C VAL A 214 -20.83 -25.78 12.40
N ARG A 215 -21.50 -25.65 13.56
CA ARG A 215 -22.61 -24.71 13.73
C ARG A 215 -22.11 -23.27 13.57
N GLY A 216 -22.85 -22.45 12.81
CA GLY A 216 -22.47 -21.06 12.51
C GLY A 216 -21.38 -20.90 11.46
N ALA A 217 -20.88 -22.00 10.87
CA ALA A 217 -20.03 -21.91 9.69
C ALA A 217 -20.86 -21.49 8.47
N GLN A 218 -20.18 -20.91 7.47
CA GLN A 218 -20.80 -20.69 6.18
C GLN A 218 -21.04 -22.04 5.50
N ALA A 219 -22.08 -22.12 4.69
CA ALA A 219 -22.41 -23.33 3.95
C ALA A 219 -22.98 -23.02 2.57
N ARG A 220 -22.69 -23.91 1.62
CA ARG A 220 -23.30 -23.94 0.30
C ARG A 220 -24.15 -25.18 0.17
N LEU A 221 -25.36 -25.01 -0.34
CA LEU A 221 -26.19 -26.12 -0.80
C LEU A 221 -25.90 -26.39 -2.26
N ILE A 222 -25.47 -27.61 -2.57
CA ILE A 222 -25.11 -28.06 -3.89
C ILE A 222 -26.11 -29.11 -4.34
N ARG A 223 -26.77 -28.86 -5.48
CA ARG A 223 -27.72 -29.76 -6.12
C ARG A 223 -27.26 -30.06 -7.53
N ASN A 224 -27.08 -31.32 -7.87
CA ASN A 224 -26.61 -31.73 -9.22
C ASN A 224 -25.34 -30.99 -9.67
N GLY A 225 -24.42 -30.71 -8.73
CA GLY A 225 -23.17 -30.00 -8.99
C GLY A 225 -23.28 -28.48 -9.13
N LYS A 226 -24.45 -27.87 -8.89
CA LYS A 226 -24.65 -26.42 -8.89
C LYS A 226 -24.93 -25.89 -7.49
N VAL A 227 -24.40 -24.72 -7.17
CA VAL A 227 -24.70 -24.03 -5.91
C VAL A 227 -26.10 -23.39 -6.03
N GLU A 228 -27.05 -23.92 -5.28
CA GLU A 228 -28.42 -23.40 -5.22
C GLU A 228 -28.58 -22.33 -4.14
N TYR A 229 -27.74 -22.39 -3.10
CA TYR A 229 -27.78 -21.45 -1.98
C TYR A 229 -26.42 -21.33 -1.31
N THR A 230 -26.09 -20.12 -0.85
CA THR A 230 -24.95 -19.84 0.03
C THR A 230 -25.44 -19.06 1.23
N GLY A 231 -25.09 -19.51 2.43
CA GLY A 231 -25.49 -18.87 3.68
C GLY A 231 -24.76 -19.44 4.89
N GLU A 232 -25.44 -19.48 6.03
CA GLU A 232 -24.88 -19.94 7.31
C GLU A 232 -25.69 -21.12 7.87
N ILE A 233 -25.02 -22.06 8.55
CA ILE A 233 -25.66 -23.12 9.32
C ILE A 233 -26.26 -22.54 10.61
N ALA A 234 -27.56 -22.26 10.58
CA ALA A 234 -28.31 -21.69 11.70
C ALA A 234 -28.35 -22.62 12.91
N SER A 235 -28.51 -23.93 12.67
CA SER A 235 -28.52 -24.93 13.73
C SER A 235 -27.89 -26.24 13.27
N LEU A 236 -27.24 -26.91 14.22
CA LEU A 236 -26.69 -28.25 14.06
C LEU A 236 -27.13 -29.10 15.25
N ARG A 237 -27.75 -30.25 14.99
CA ARG A 237 -28.28 -31.15 16.01
C ARG A 237 -27.82 -32.58 15.79
N HIS A 238 -27.63 -33.32 16.87
CA HIS A 238 -27.52 -34.78 16.83
C HIS A 238 -28.73 -35.37 17.55
N GLY A 239 -29.66 -35.95 16.79
CA GLY A 239 -30.97 -36.31 17.32
C GLY A 239 -31.74 -35.07 17.80
N LYS A 240 -31.88 -34.92 19.13
CA LYS A 240 -32.59 -33.78 19.75
C LYS A 240 -31.65 -32.73 20.37
N ASP A 241 -30.37 -33.03 20.48
CA ASP A 241 -29.40 -32.19 21.19
C ASP A 241 -28.71 -31.23 20.23
N ASP A 242 -28.59 -29.95 20.62
CA ASP A 242 -27.81 -28.96 19.88
C ASP A 242 -26.31 -29.24 20.08
N VAL A 243 -25.58 -29.38 18.99
CA VAL A 243 -24.14 -29.68 18.99
C VAL A 243 -23.34 -28.58 18.30
N LYS A 244 -22.07 -28.45 18.69
CA LYS A 244 -21.17 -27.43 18.10
C LYS A 244 -20.60 -27.87 16.77
N GLU A 245 -20.22 -29.14 16.66
CA GLU A 245 -19.67 -29.72 15.44
C GLU A 245 -20.09 -31.18 15.32
N MET A 246 -20.07 -31.67 14.09
CA MET A 246 -20.28 -33.07 13.76
C MET A 246 -19.20 -33.57 12.81
N ALA A 247 -18.56 -34.66 13.22
CA ALA A 247 -17.50 -35.31 12.46
C ALA A 247 -18.07 -36.23 11.38
N LYS A 248 -17.21 -36.56 10.41
CA LYS A 248 -17.43 -37.56 9.37
C LYS A 248 -18.04 -38.87 9.90
N ASN A 249 -18.91 -39.48 9.10
CA ASN A 249 -19.64 -40.72 9.34
C ASN A 249 -20.71 -40.67 10.44
N PHE A 250 -21.08 -39.48 10.91
CA PHE A 250 -22.21 -39.30 11.83
C PHE A 250 -23.40 -38.64 11.16
N ASP A 251 -24.59 -38.95 11.66
CA ASP A 251 -25.84 -38.30 11.26
C ASP A 251 -26.10 -37.04 12.09
N CYS A 252 -26.65 -36.02 11.45
CA CYS A 252 -26.97 -34.75 12.08
C CYS A 252 -28.16 -34.06 11.41
N GLY A 253 -28.85 -33.22 12.15
CA GLY A 253 -29.86 -32.30 11.63
C GLY A 253 -29.22 -30.94 11.35
N ILE A 254 -29.28 -30.48 10.11
CA ILE A 254 -28.77 -29.17 9.68
C ILE A 254 -29.94 -28.29 9.27
N MET A 255 -29.91 -27.03 9.71
CA MET A 255 -30.83 -26.00 9.22
C MET A 255 -30.02 -24.83 8.66
N LEU A 256 -30.33 -24.45 7.42
CA LEU A 256 -29.71 -23.32 6.75
C LEU A 256 -30.48 -22.04 7.08
N SER A 257 -29.75 -20.95 7.28
CA SER A 257 -30.32 -19.63 7.56
C SER A 257 -31.14 -19.15 6.37
N ASN A 258 -32.36 -18.64 6.58
CA ASN A 258 -33.20 -18.03 5.53
C ASN A 258 -33.41 -18.88 4.25
N PHE A 259 -33.23 -20.20 4.32
CA PHE A 259 -33.38 -21.09 3.17
C PHE A 259 -34.10 -22.39 3.57
N GLN A 260 -35.18 -22.72 2.84
CA GLN A 260 -36.05 -23.86 3.18
C GLN A 260 -36.23 -24.88 2.04
N ASP A 261 -35.82 -24.57 0.80
CA ASP A 261 -35.92 -25.47 -0.36
C ASP A 261 -34.75 -26.47 -0.39
N VAL A 262 -34.56 -27.21 0.70
CA VAL A 262 -33.60 -28.33 0.75
C VAL A 262 -34.29 -29.60 0.27
N LYS A 263 -33.60 -30.40 -0.53
CA LYS A 263 -34.08 -31.67 -1.09
C LYS A 263 -33.17 -32.82 -0.66
N VAL A 264 -33.74 -34.02 -0.68
CA VAL A 264 -32.95 -35.26 -0.54
C VAL A 264 -31.95 -35.32 -1.71
N ASP A 265 -30.76 -35.85 -1.43
CA ASP A 265 -29.60 -35.92 -2.33
C ASP A 265 -28.89 -34.57 -2.57
N ASP A 266 -29.34 -33.47 -1.94
CA ASP A 266 -28.54 -32.24 -1.89
C ASP A 266 -27.30 -32.46 -1.00
N VAL A 267 -26.20 -31.76 -1.32
CA VAL A 267 -24.98 -31.75 -0.50
C VAL A 267 -24.81 -30.38 0.14
N ILE A 268 -24.66 -30.35 1.46
CA ILE A 268 -24.32 -29.15 2.22
C ILE A 268 -22.82 -29.16 2.47
N GLU A 269 -22.09 -28.26 1.83
CA GLU A 269 -20.66 -28.05 2.03
C GLU A 269 -20.45 -26.91 3.02
N ALA A 270 -19.85 -27.20 4.17
CA ALA A 270 -19.50 -26.22 5.19
C ALA A 270 -18.09 -25.67 4.95
N PHE A 271 -17.93 -24.35 5.04
CA PHE A 271 -16.66 -23.66 4.87
C PHE A 271 -16.52 -22.50 5.84
N THR A 272 -15.29 -22.03 6.02
CA THR A 272 -14.98 -20.83 6.80
C THR A 272 -14.05 -19.92 6.00
N MET A 273 -14.04 -18.64 6.35
CA MET A 273 -13.13 -17.65 5.79
C MET A 273 -11.96 -17.47 6.77
N GLU A 274 -10.80 -18.04 6.44
CA GLU A 274 -9.60 -17.86 7.25
C GLU A 274 -8.81 -16.64 6.76
N LYS A 275 -8.32 -15.84 7.71
CA LYS A 275 -7.43 -14.71 7.40
C LYS A 275 -6.09 -15.28 6.91
N THR A 276 -5.76 -15.01 5.66
CA THR A 276 -4.43 -15.30 5.11
C THR A 276 -3.55 -14.09 5.39
N ASN A 277 -2.46 -14.30 6.12
CA ASN A 277 -1.34 -13.36 6.06
C ASN A 277 -0.50 -13.86 4.88
N GLU A 278 -0.49 -13.15 3.75
CA GLU A 278 0.52 -13.38 2.72
C GLU A 278 1.88 -13.02 3.35
N ASP A 279 2.76 -14.01 3.52
CA ASP A 279 4.18 -13.82 3.85
C ASP A 279 4.97 -13.35 2.61
#